data_AF-A0A919I0F1-F1
#
_entry.id   AF-A0A919I0F1-F1
#
_cell.length_a   1.000
_cell.length_b   1.000
_cell.length_c   1.000
_cell.angle_alpha   90.00
_cell.angle_beta   90.00
_cell.angle_gamma   90.00
#
_symmetry.space_group_name_H-M   'P 1'
#
loop_
_entity.id
_entity.type
_entity.pdbx_description
1 polymer ?
#
loop_
_entity_poly.entity_id
_entity_poly.type
_entity_poly.pdbx_seq_one_letter_code
_entity_poly.pdbx_strand_id
1 'polypeptide(L)'
;MQEVGYAKSHFPFRARSFIGDSNFFEISKPVYGAIATSGHHATLVYGAAKGAIIGLGGNQGGLSIINGTVSAGTIKFSTYKGMRYFSPVTYKIYYNEAQKHSLQQVDVNELNSKMLSITVKSKGKESTR
;
A
#
# COMPACT_ATOMS: atom_id res chain seq x y z
N MET A 1 13.33 4.98 18.45
CA MET A 1 12.00 4.46 18.04
C MET A 1 11.65 3.11 18.68
N GLN A 2 12.61 2.23 18.97
CA GLN A 2 12.32 0.92 19.58
C GLN A 2 11.81 1.03 21.03
N GLU A 3 12.23 2.07 21.76
CA GLU A 3 11.84 2.34 23.16
C GLU A 3 10.43 2.95 23.31
N VAL A 4 9.90 3.56 22.25
CA VAL A 4 8.54 4.14 22.21
C VAL A 4 7.58 3.30 21.36
N GLY A 5 8.06 2.17 20.84
CA GLY A 5 7.26 1.23 20.06
C GLY A 5 6.40 0.36 20.96
N TYR A 6 5.29 -0.15 20.42
CA TYR A 6 4.50 -1.16 21.10
C TYR A 6 5.39 -2.34 21.50
N ALA A 7 5.28 -2.77 22.76
CA ALA A 7 5.98 -3.94 23.25
C ALA A 7 5.69 -5.13 22.33
N LYS A 8 6.74 -5.86 21.94
CA LYS A 8 6.56 -7.09 21.15
C LYS A 8 5.69 -8.03 21.97
N SER A 9 4.63 -8.52 21.35
CA SER A 9 3.77 -9.50 22.00
C SER A 9 4.55 -10.80 22.25
N HIS A 10 4.46 -11.33 23.46
CA HIS A 10 5.07 -12.61 23.84
C HIS A 10 4.24 -13.81 23.39
N PHE A 11 3.00 -13.57 22.94
CA PHE A 11 2.11 -14.61 22.43
C PHE A 11 2.18 -14.66 20.91
N PRO A 12 2.25 -15.86 20.29
CA PRO A 12 2.08 -15.99 18.86
C PRO A 12 0.65 -15.57 18.49
N PHE A 13 0.48 -14.33 18.05
CA PHE A 13 -0.78 -13.87 17.51
C PHE A 13 -0.90 -14.39 16.08
N ARG A 14 -1.87 -15.28 15.86
CA ARG A 14 -2.29 -15.62 14.50
C ARG A 14 -2.93 -14.38 13.89
N ALA A 15 -2.35 -13.88 12.81
CA ALA A 15 -2.94 -12.78 12.06
C ALA A 15 -4.38 -13.16 11.66
N ARG A 16 -5.36 -12.40 12.17
CA ARG A 16 -6.75 -12.55 11.76
C ARG A 16 -6.96 -11.70 10.51
N SER A 17 -7.71 -12.24 9.55
CA SER A 17 -8.14 -11.46 8.40
C SER A 17 -8.97 -10.28 8.89
N PHE A 18 -8.61 -9.06 8.47
CA PHE A 18 -9.47 -7.89 8.68
C PHE A 18 -10.74 -7.97 7.84
N ILE A 19 -10.73 -8.74 6.74
CA ILE A 19 -11.92 -9.04 5.94
C ILE A 19 -12.82 -9.92 6.81
N GLY A 20 -13.92 -9.35 7.31
CA GLY A 20 -14.86 -9.99 8.22
C GLY A 20 -14.64 -9.70 9.71
N ASP A 21 -13.61 -8.92 10.08
CA ASP A 21 -13.40 -8.46 11.45
C ASP A 21 -14.27 -7.23 11.75
N SER A 22 -15.01 -7.25 12.85
CA SER A 22 -15.90 -6.16 13.27
C SER A 22 -15.19 -4.84 13.59
N ASN A 23 -13.87 -4.87 13.77
CA ASN A 23 -13.05 -3.68 13.96
C ASN A 23 -12.76 -2.94 12.66
N PHE A 24 -13.21 -3.47 11.52
CA PHE A 24 -13.06 -2.85 10.20
C PHE A 24 -14.41 -2.77 9.51
N PHE A 25 -14.61 -1.72 8.73
CA PHE A 25 -15.79 -1.57 7.87
C PHE A 25 -15.37 -1.37 6.43
N GLU A 26 -16.15 -1.94 5.51
CA GLU A 26 -15.95 -1.75 4.08
C GLU A 26 -16.48 -0.38 3.64
N ILE A 27 -15.74 0.27 2.74
CA ILE A 27 -16.10 1.57 2.17
C ILE A 27 -16.17 1.47 0.65
N SER A 28 -17.16 2.14 0.06
CA SER A 28 -17.42 2.08 -1.38
C SER A 28 -16.48 2.95 -2.21
N LYS A 29 -15.96 4.03 -1.61
CA LYS A 29 -15.04 4.97 -2.25
C LYS A 29 -13.66 4.89 -1.58
N PRO A 30 -12.57 4.83 -2.35
CA PRO A 30 -11.24 4.84 -1.78
C PRO A 30 -10.94 6.23 -1.20
N VAL A 31 -10.40 6.25 0.01
CA VAL A 31 -9.90 7.47 0.68
C VAL A 31 -8.44 7.27 1.08
N TYR A 32 -7.71 8.36 1.27
CA TYR A 32 -6.31 8.31 1.69
C TYR A 32 -6.16 7.50 2.99
N GLY A 33 -5.19 6.60 3.03
CA GLY A 33 -4.89 5.73 4.18
C GLY A 33 -5.81 4.53 4.34
N ALA A 34 -6.87 4.38 3.53
CA ALA A 34 -7.70 3.18 3.54
C ALA A 34 -6.89 1.94 3.13
N ILE A 35 -7.25 0.78 3.67
CA ILE A 35 -6.68 -0.50 3.28
C ILE A 35 -7.39 -0.93 1.98
N ALA A 36 -6.65 -1.02 0.88
CA ALA A 36 -7.13 -1.61 -0.36
C ALA A 36 -6.69 -3.07 -0.44
N THR A 37 -7.61 -3.97 -0.79
CA THR A 37 -7.30 -5.40 -0.90
C THR A 37 -8.02 -6.10 -2.04
N SER A 38 -7.35 -7.11 -2.61
CA SER A 38 -7.93 -8.11 -3.52
C SER A 38 -8.27 -9.43 -2.81
N GLY A 39 -8.06 -9.53 -1.49
CA GLY A 39 -8.10 -10.77 -0.72
C GLY A 39 -6.75 -11.50 -0.66
N HIS A 40 -5.90 -11.36 -1.68
CA HIS A 40 -4.55 -11.95 -1.72
C HIS A 40 -3.42 -10.93 -1.54
N HIS A 41 -3.72 -9.66 -1.78
CA HIS A 41 -2.79 -8.55 -1.58
C HIS A 41 -3.48 -7.43 -0.81
N ALA A 42 -2.71 -6.70 -0.01
CA ALA A 42 -3.18 -5.52 0.71
C ALA A 42 -2.16 -4.39 0.58
N THR A 43 -2.68 -3.17 0.40
CA THR A 43 -1.88 -1.95 0.26
C THR A 43 -2.64 -0.78 0.89
N LEU A 44 -1.92 0.29 1.26
CA LEU A 44 -2.55 1.52 1.74
C LEU A 44 -2.80 2.47 0.58
N VAL A 45 -4.05 2.94 0.44
CA VAL A 45 -4.41 3.94 -0.58
C VAL A 45 -3.65 5.23 -0.31
N TYR A 46 -2.92 5.71 -1.30
CA TYR A 46 -2.16 6.96 -1.22
C TYR A 46 -2.70 8.03 -2.19
N GLY A 47 -3.12 7.63 -3.38
CA GLY A 47 -3.62 8.55 -4.40
C GLY A 47 -4.38 7.82 -5.48
N ALA A 48 -4.57 8.47 -6.62
CA ALA A 48 -5.19 7.88 -7.79
C ALA A 48 -4.41 8.22 -9.06
N ALA A 49 -4.54 7.36 -10.07
CA ALA A 49 -4.02 7.59 -11.41
C ALA A 49 -4.85 6.82 -12.43
N LYS A 50 -5.34 7.50 -13.48
CA LYS A 50 -5.98 6.88 -14.65
C LYS A 50 -7.07 5.83 -14.31
N GLY A 51 -7.96 6.17 -13.37
CA GLY A 51 -9.04 5.28 -12.91
C GLY A 51 -8.59 4.09 -12.06
N ALA A 52 -7.36 4.12 -11.55
CA ALA A 52 -6.81 3.18 -10.57
C ALA A 52 -6.46 3.92 -9.28
N ILE A 53 -6.39 3.21 -8.16
CA ILE A 53 -5.76 3.73 -6.94
C ILE A 53 -4.25 3.56 -7.05
N ILE A 54 -3.49 4.46 -6.43
CA ILE A 54 -2.07 4.26 -6.15
C ILE A 54 -1.96 3.79 -4.71
N GLY A 55 -1.44 2.59 -4.54
CA GLY A 55 -1.22 1.94 -3.25
C GLY A 55 0.25 1.97 -2.86
N LEU A 56 0.53 2.27 -1.60
CA LEU A 56 1.82 2.07 -0.95
C LEU A 56 1.80 0.72 -0.24
N GLY A 57 2.72 -0.17 -0.60
CA GLY A 57 2.74 -1.51 -0.02
C GLY A 57 4.04 -2.24 -0.27
N GLY A 58 4.23 -3.33 0.48
CA GLY A 58 5.35 -4.24 0.31
C GLY A 58 5.09 -5.22 -0.82
N ASN A 59 6.08 -5.42 -1.69
CA ASN A 59 6.12 -6.53 -2.64
C ASN A 59 6.97 -7.67 -2.06
N GLN A 60 6.33 -8.57 -1.31
CA GLN A 60 7.02 -9.65 -0.58
C GLN A 60 7.75 -10.67 -1.47
N GLY A 61 7.59 -10.63 -2.80
CA GLY A 61 8.32 -11.50 -3.75
C GLY A 61 9.12 -10.76 -4.82
N GLY A 62 9.16 -9.42 -4.80
CA GLY A 62 9.84 -8.65 -5.83
C GLY A 62 11.33 -8.51 -5.54
N LEU A 63 12.17 -9.07 -6.43
CA LEU A 63 13.55 -8.64 -6.57
C LEU A 63 13.52 -7.20 -7.10
N SER A 64 13.98 -6.24 -6.32
CA SER A 64 14.25 -4.89 -6.83
C SER A 64 15.69 -4.54 -6.55
N ILE A 65 16.35 -3.96 -7.54
CA ILE A 65 17.70 -3.44 -7.38
C ILE A 65 17.56 -2.04 -6.79
N ILE A 66 17.93 -1.89 -5.52
CA ILE A 66 18.05 -0.59 -4.86
C ILE A 66 19.54 -0.28 -4.80
N ASN A 67 19.98 0.80 -5.45
CA ASN A 67 21.38 1.25 -5.47
C ASN A 67 22.41 0.18 -5.89
N GLY A 68 22.04 -0.71 -6.81
CA GLY A 68 22.91 -1.79 -7.29
C GLY A 68 22.81 -3.09 -6.50
N THR A 69 22.09 -3.10 -5.38
CA THR A 69 21.89 -4.30 -4.55
C THR A 69 20.49 -4.87 -4.77
N VAL A 70 20.42 -6.17 -5.05
CA VAL A 70 19.15 -6.90 -5.14
C VAL A 70 18.57 -7.06 -3.74
N SER A 71 17.47 -6.37 -3.46
CA SER A 71 16.72 -6.50 -2.22
C SER A 71 15.42 -7.28 -2.48
N ALA A 72 15.20 -8.32 -1.69
CA ALA A 72 13.92 -9.02 -1.62
C ALA A 72 13.00 -8.26 -0.65
N GLY A 73 11.77 -7.98 -1.09
CA GLY A 73 10.80 -7.26 -0.26
C GLY A 73 10.98 -5.75 -0.35
N THR A 74 10.37 -5.12 -1.35
CA THR A 74 10.41 -3.65 -1.50
C THR A 74 9.09 -2.99 -1.20
N ILE A 75 9.15 -1.88 -0.46
CA ILE A 75 8.02 -0.96 -0.34
C ILE A 75 8.05 -0.06 -1.57
N LYS A 76 6.96 -0.02 -2.33
CA LYS A 76 6.83 0.86 -3.49
C LYS A 76 5.40 1.34 -3.68
N PHE A 77 5.25 2.43 -4.42
CA PHE A 77 3.97 2.84 -4.97
C PHE A 77 3.67 2.02 -6.23
N SER A 78 2.42 1.56 -6.37
CA SER A 78 1.94 0.82 -7.54
C SER A 78 0.48 1.11 -7.79
N THR A 79 0.02 0.93 -9.03
CA THR A 79 -1.37 1.16 -9.42
C THR A 79 -2.19 -0.13 -9.29
N TYR A 80 -3.42 -0.02 -8.79
CA TYR A 80 -4.32 -1.15 -8.59
C TYR A 80 -5.75 -0.81 -9.03
N LYS A 81 -6.45 -1.78 -9.62
CA LYS A 81 -7.85 -1.68 -10.06
C LYS A 81 -8.68 -2.80 -9.43
N GLY A 82 -9.99 -2.57 -9.29
CA GLY A 82 -10.92 -3.59 -8.78
C GLY A 82 -10.69 -3.99 -7.32
N MET A 83 -10.10 -3.10 -6.52
CA MET A 83 -9.82 -3.37 -5.11
C MET A 83 -11.05 -3.07 -4.26
N ARG A 84 -11.19 -3.81 -3.15
CA ARG A 84 -12.10 -3.50 -2.05
C ARG A 84 -11.39 -2.62 -1.03
N TYR A 85 -12.12 -1.78 -0.33
CA TYR A 85 -11.53 -0.80 0.58
C TYR A 85 -12.08 -0.95 1.98
N PHE A 86 -11.21 -0.91 2.99
CA PHE A 86 -11.54 -1.07 4.38
C PHE A 86 -10.89 0.03 5.23
N SER A 87 -11.57 0.41 6.30
CA SER A 87 -11.03 1.33 7.31
C SER A 87 -11.30 0.78 8.71
N PRO A 88 -10.39 0.97 9.68
CA PRO A 88 -10.68 0.65 11.07
C PRO A 88 -11.87 1.47 11.58
N VAL A 89 -12.72 0.88 12.41
CA VAL A 89 -13.88 1.58 13.02
C VAL A 89 -13.47 2.81 13.82
N THR A 90 -12.27 2.80 14.41
CA THR A 90 -11.69 3.96 15.12
C THR A 90 -11.46 5.17 14.20
N TYR A 91 -11.39 4.96 12.89
CA TYR A 91 -11.16 6.00 11.89
C TYR A 91 -12.45 6.52 11.26
N LYS A 92 -13.64 6.05 11.72
CA LYS A 92 -14.93 6.41 11.13
C LYS A 92 -15.21 7.91 11.11
N ILE A 93 -14.76 8.65 12.13
CA ILE A 93 -14.90 10.11 12.20
C ILE A 93 -14.09 10.78 11.06
N TYR A 94 -12.84 10.35 10.87
CA TYR A 94 -11.98 10.86 9.80
C TYR A 94 -12.48 10.45 8.42
N TYR A 95 -13.03 9.24 8.28
CA TYR A 95 -13.60 8.75 7.03
C TYR A 95 -14.73 9.66 6.52
N ASN A 96 -15.65 10.07 7.40
CA ASN A 96 -16.79 10.91 7.03
C ASN A 96 -16.36 12.25 6.41
N GLU A 97 -15.22 12.79 6.84
CA GLU A 97 -14.61 13.97 6.24
C GLU A 97 -13.83 13.62 4.98
N ALA A 98 -12.96 12.60 5.04
CA ALA A 98 -12.10 12.19 3.94
C ALA A 98 -12.88 11.83 2.66
N GLN A 99 -14.06 11.23 2.77
CA GLN A 99 -14.90 10.86 1.62
C GLN A 99 -15.44 12.07 0.84
N LYS A 100 -15.40 13.28 1.42
CA LYS A 100 -15.79 14.52 0.73
C LYS A 100 -14.69 15.01 -0.21
N HIS A 101 -13.46 14.56 0.00
CA HIS A 101 -12.28 14.95 -0.78
C HIS A 101 -11.96 13.86 -1.79
N SER A 102 -11.60 14.28 -3.02
CA SER A 102 -11.11 13.33 -4.03
C SER A 102 -9.65 12.98 -3.76
N LEU A 103 -9.26 11.74 -4.06
CA LEU A 103 -7.86 11.35 -4.04
C LEU A 103 -7.05 12.21 -5.02
N GLN A 104 -5.89 12.65 -4.56
CA GLN A 104 -4.95 13.40 -5.40
C GLN A 104 -4.51 12.54 -6.59
N GLN A 105 -4.55 13.13 -7.79
CA GLN A 105 -3.98 12.51 -8.98
C GLN A 105 -2.47 12.69 -8.97
N VAL A 106 -1.74 11.59 -9.08
CA VAL A 106 -0.27 11.58 -8.95
C VAL A 106 0.35 10.57 -9.93
N ASP A 107 1.57 10.85 -10.37
CA ASP A 107 2.34 9.90 -11.18
C ASP A 107 3.11 8.92 -10.28
N VAL A 108 2.95 7.63 -10.54
CA VAL A 108 3.54 6.57 -9.71
C VAL A 108 5.07 6.52 -9.82
N ASN A 109 5.66 6.89 -10.96
CA ASN A 109 7.10 6.92 -11.15
C ASN A 109 7.71 8.14 -10.47
N GLU A 110 7.02 9.28 -10.54
CA GLU A 110 7.39 10.48 -9.80
C GLU A 110 7.36 10.22 -8.29
N LEU A 111 6.32 9.57 -7.78
CA LEU A 111 6.25 9.20 -6.36
C LEU A 111 7.39 8.27 -5.94
N ASN A 112 7.65 7.21 -6.68
CA ASN A 112 8.73 6.28 -6.35
C ASN A 112 10.12 6.93 -6.39
N SER A 113 10.36 7.84 -7.34
CA SER A 113 11.64 8.54 -7.46
C SER A 113 11.83 9.63 -6.40
N LYS A 114 10.80 10.43 -6.10
CA LYS A 114 10.89 11.56 -5.15
C LYS A 114 10.75 11.15 -3.69
N MET A 115 9.83 10.24 -3.37
CA MET A 115 9.48 9.91 -1.97
C MET A 115 10.28 8.74 -1.42
N LEU A 116 10.66 7.78 -2.26
CA LEU A 116 11.35 6.57 -1.81
C LEU A 116 12.82 6.51 -2.29
N SER A 117 13.26 7.47 -3.11
CA SER A 117 14.58 7.47 -3.75
C SER A 117 14.93 6.13 -4.41
N ILE A 118 13.91 5.38 -4.87
CA ILE A 118 14.12 4.07 -5.50
C ILE A 118 14.54 4.32 -6.94
N THR A 119 15.82 4.08 -7.22
CA THR A 119 16.31 4.07 -8.60
C THR A 119 15.81 2.79 -9.28
N VAL A 120 14.65 2.87 -9.94
CA VAL A 120 14.15 1.76 -10.77
C VAL A 120 14.96 1.75 -12.06
N LYS A 121 15.96 0.86 -12.19
CA LYS A 121 16.52 0.58 -13.50
C LYS A 121 15.44 -0.08 -14.36
N SER A 122 15.05 0.57 -15.45
CA SER A 122 14.24 -0.05 -16.50
C SER A 122 14.93 -1.33 -16.96
N LYS A 123 14.22 -2.46 -16.98
CA LYS A 123 14.72 -3.68 -17.62
C LYS A 123 15.11 -3.32 -19.06
N GLY A 124 16.42 -3.28 -19.33
CA GLY A 124 16.94 -3.38 -20.68
C GLY A 124 16.42 -4.68 -21.28
N LYS A 125 16.04 -4.64 -22.57
CA LYS A 125 15.55 -5.79 -23.33
C LYS A 125 16.40 -7.02 -23.01
N GLU A 126 15.75 -8.03 -22.44
CA GLU A 126 16.32 -9.36 -22.22
C GLU A 126 16.62 -9.93 -23.61
N SER A 127 17.88 -9.88 -24.01
CA SER A 127 18.36 -10.49 -25.25
C SER A 127 18.31 -12.00 -25.03
N THR A 128 17.36 -12.67 -25.68
CA THR A 128 17.41 -14.12 -25.90
C THR A 128 18.72 -14.48 -26.60
N ARG A 129 19.53 -15.31 -25.95
CA ARG A 129 20.55 -16.13 -26.60
C ARG A 129 20.59 -17.49 -25.95
#